data_AF-A0A6A5TF13-F1
#
_entry.id   AF-A0A6A5TF13-F1
#
_cell.length_a   1.000
_cell.length_b   1.000
_cell.length_c   1.000
_cell.angle_alpha   90.00
_cell.angle_beta   90.00
_cell.angle_gamma   90.00
#
_symmetry.space_group_name_H-M   'P 1'
#
loop_
_entity.id
_entity.type
_entity.pdbx_description
1 polymer ?
#
loop_
_entity_poly.entity_id
_entity_poly.type
_entity_poly.pdbx_seq_one_letter_code
_entity_poly.pdbx_strand_id
1 'polypeptide(L)'
;MDSTKSSRGFFWTQTITDGSRIRALRFYFVDKFNVNGLRRYANGDPEYEKTNIDTISRCLKVVISKSFDPSRVRQQSSNKFFVKSARYPLRFPGPSHSAPASHSIEIIRSYYYVVKEGMGNILLNFNLCTSAFYRPIFVNGGGKKVYKVHDLSTHNIETLTFRKRILNPDGKSVKNSEGKFKVQDDDSYAVGHLEEPFEFEPVRGRPAVKVGTSQNAIWYSQEKLRILPYQIYRRPVPVRPTASMVNQAAKPPG
;
A
#
# COMPACT_ATOMS: atom_id res chain seq x y z
N MET A 1 -0.39 -39.39 -25.93
CA MET A 1 0.20 -38.38 -25.02
C MET A 1 0.51 -39.08 -23.72
N ASP A 2 1.74 -39.57 -23.61
CA ASP A 2 2.19 -40.40 -22.49
C ASP A 2 2.47 -39.56 -21.25
N SER A 3 1.69 -39.78 -20.18
CA SER A 3 2.00 -39.28 -18.85
C SER A 3 2.87 -40.29 -18.12
N THR A 4 4.18 -40.08 -18.11
CA THR A 4 5.08 -40.75 -17.18
C THR A 4 4.78 -40.27 -15.76
N LYS A 5 4.28 -41.17 -14.90
CA LYS A 5 4.10 -40.93 -13.46
C LYS A 5 5.47 -40.80 -12.80
N SER A 6 6.07 -39.62 -12.91
CA SER A 6 7.12 -39.19 -11.98
C SER A 6 6.44 -38.87 -10.65
N SER A 7 6.96 -39.37 -9.54
CA SER A 7 6.58 -38.99 -8.16
C SER A 7 6.84 -37.51 -7.83
N ARG A 8 7.14 -36.68 -8.84
CA ARG A 8 7.22 -35.22 -8.76
C ARG A 8 5.79 -34.67 -8.80
N GLY A 9 5.38 -34.05 -7.70
CA GLY A 9 4.03 -33.51 -7.50
C GLY A 9 3.49 -32.72 -8.69
N PHE A 10 2.16 -32.75 -8.86
CA PHE A 10 1.45 -32.01 -9.89
C PHE A 10 1.84 -30.53 -9.83
N PHE A 11 2.53 -30.06 -10.88
CA PHE A 11 2.81 -28.65 -11.07
C PHE A 11 2.18 -28.18 -12.37
N TRP A 12 1.69 -26.95 -12.38
CA TRP A 12 1.22 -26.30 -13.60
C TRP A 12 1.92 -24.96 -13.77
N THR A 13 2.15 -24.58 -15.01
CA THR A 13 2.72 -23.29 -15.35
C THR A 13 1.65 -22.39 -15.97
N GLN A 14 1.68 -21.11 -15.63
CA GLN A 14 0.81 -20.11 -16.24
C GLN A 14 1.62 -18.86 -16.52
N THR A 15 1.51 -18.35 -17.73
CA THR A 15 2.12 -17.07 -18.08
C THR A 15 1.10 -15.96 -17.82
N ILE A 16 1.51 -14.94 -17.05
CA ILE A 16 0.70 -13.74 -16.82
C ILE A 16 1.41 -12.51 -17.35
N THR A 17 0.63 -11.51 -17.77
CA THR A 17 1.13 -10.21 -18.18
C THR A 17 0.99 -9.23 -17.02
N ASP A 18 2.11 -8.66 -16.56
CA ASP A 18 2.19 -7.62 -15.54
C ASP A 18 2.74 -6.33 -16.19
N GLY A 19 1.82 -5.50 -16.68
CA GLY A 19 2.15 -4.34 -17.51
C GLY A 19 2.81 -4.77 -18.82
N SER A 20 4.06 -4.36 -19.05
CA SER A 20 4.85 -4.77 -20.22
C SER A 20 5.67 -6.06 -20.00
N ARG A 21 5.64 -6.64 -18.79
CA ARG A 21 6.45 -7.81 -18.45
C ARG A 21 5.61 -9.06 -18.53
N ILE A 22 6.11 -10.03 -19.27
CA ILE A 22 5.57 -11.39 -19.28
C ILE A 22 6.28 -12.18 -18.16
N ARG A 23 5.49 -12.77 -17.25
CA ARG A 23 5.99 -13.55 -16.12
C ARG A 23 5.44 -14.97 -16.20
N ALA A 24 6.33 -15.95 -16.23
CA ALA A 24 5.96 -17.35 -16.07
C ALA A 24 5.83 -17.67 -14.57
N LEU A 25 4.61 -18.03 -14.14
CA LEU A 25 4.33 -18.55 -12.81
C LEU A 25 4.38 -20.07 -12.84
N ARG A 26 4.93 -20.65 -11.76
CA ARG A 26 4.90 -22.09 -11.51
C ARG A 26 4.13 -22.32 -10.23
N PHE A 27 3.14 -23.17 -10.30
CA PHE A 27 2.33 -23.56 -9.17
C PHE A 27 2.59 -25.02 -8.87
N TYR A 28 2.77 -25.34 -7.61
CA TYR A 28 2.97 -26.69 -7.13
C TYR A 28 1.80 -27.03 -6.23
N PHE A 29 1.16 -28.17 -6.47
CA PHE A 29 0.25 -28.73 -5.49
C PHE A 29 1.07 -29.16 -4.27
N VAL A 30 0.81 -28.52 -3.12
CA VAL A 30 1.54 -28.79 -1.88
C VAL A 30 0.83 -29.87 -1.09
N ASP A 31 -0.46 -29.67 -0.77
CA ASP A 31 -1.19 -30.57 0.11
C ASP A 31 -2.72 -30.42 -0.02
N LYS A 32 -3.47 -31.40 0.49
CA LYS A 32 -4.93 -31.43 0.62
C LYS A 32 -5.29 -31.46 2.09
N PHE A 33 -6.04 -30.45 2.55
CA PHE A 33 -6.48 -30.38 3.93
C PHE A 33 -7.95 -30.80 4.06
N ASN A 34 -8.23 -31.72 5.00
CA ASN A 34 -9.58 -32.11 5.34
C ASN A 34 -10.19 -31.10 6.33
N VAL A 35 -11.13 -30.28 5.85
CA VAL A 35 -11.82 -29.29 6.68
C VAL A 35 -12.64 -29.90 7.81
N ASN A 36 -13.05 -31.18 7.69
CA ASN A 36 -13.72 -31.88 8.79
C ASN A 36 -12.82 -32.08 10.00
N GLY A 37 -11.48 -32.07 9.82
CA GLY A 37 -10.53 -32.13 10.93
C GLY A 37 -10.67 -30.95 11.89
N LEU A 38 -10.99 -29.76 11.37
CA LEU A 38 -11.25 -28.58 12.21
C LEU A 38 -12.50 -28.75 13.07
N ARG A 39 -13.56 -29.36 12.51
CA ARG A 39 -14.81 -29.64 13.24
C ARG A 39 -14.60 -30.72 14.30
N ARG A 40 -13.87 -31.79 13.98
CA ARG A 40 -13.54 -32.86 14.92
C ARG A 40 -12.68 -32.34 16.07
N TYR A 41 -11.67 -31.55 15.75
CA TYR A 41 -10.84 -30.86 16.75
C TYR A 41 -11.68 -29.94 17.65
N ALA A 42 -12.55 -29.10 17.09
CA ALA A 42 -13.43 -28.24 17.89
C ALA A 42 -14.34 -29.06 18.82
N ASN A 43 -14.77 -30.25 18.41
CA ASN A 43 -15.57 -31.16 19.24
C ASN A 43 -14.76 -31.91 20.32
N GLY A 44 -13.46 -31.65 20.47
CA GLY A 44 -12.62 -32.31 21.48
C GLY A 44 -12.22 -33.74 21.14
N ASP A 45 -12.22 -34.11 19.86
CA ASP A 45 -11.79 -35.44 19.40
C ASP A 45 -10.26 -35.60 19.58
N PRO A 46 -9.79 -36.50 20.48
CA PRO A 46 -8.37 -36.64 20.80
C PRO A 46 -7.53 -37.12 19.62
N GLU A 47 -8.12 -37.82 18.64
CA GLU A 47 -7.40 -38.27 17.44
C GLU A 47 -6.94 -37.08 16.57
N TYR A 48 -7.61 -35.94 16.71
CA TYR A 48 -7.36 -34.75 15.90
C TYR A 48 -6.45 -33.72 16.58
N GLU A 49 -5.97 -33.98 17.80
CA GLU A 49 -5.03 -33.09 18.51
C GLU A 49 -3.71 -32.91 17.74
N LYS A 50 -3.29 -33.92 16.97
CA LYS A 50 -2.08 -33.88 16.11
C LYS A 50 -2.33 -33.22 14.75
N THR A 51 -3.56 -32.87 14.42
CA THR A 51 -3.89 -32.23 13.13
C THR A 51 -3.27 -30.83 13.09
N ASN A 52 -2.74 -30.42 11.93
CA ASN A 52 -2.20 -29.08 11.74
C ASN A 52 -3.34 -28.04 11.57
N ILE A 53 -4.05 -27.77 12.67
CA ILE A 53 -5.18 -26.85 12.75
C ILE A 53 -4.80 -25.44 12.30
N ASP A 54 -3.59 -24.99 12.62
CA ASP A 54 -3.07 -23.69 12.19
C ASP A 54 -3.11 -23.52 10.67
N THR A 55 -2.77 -24.58 9.93
CA THR A 55 -2.77 -24.52 8.47
C THR A 55 -4.19 -24.45 7.91
N ILE A 56 -5.10 -25.24 8.47
CA ILE A 56 -6.53 -25.18 8.10
C ILE A 56 -7.11 -23.78 8.43
N SER A 57 -6.78 -23.23 9.60
CA SER A 57 -7.18 -21.88 10.04
C SER A 57 -6.62 -20.79 9.11
N ARG A 58 -5.37 -20.92 8.64
CA ARG A 58 -4.79 -20.03 7.61
C ARG A 58 -5.53 -20.14 6.28
N CYS A 59 -5.86 -21.34 5.82
CA CYS A 59 -6.66 -21.54 4.60
C CYS A 59 -8.03 -20.86 4.73
N LEU A 60 -8.71 -21.05 5.86
CA LEU A 60 -10.00 -20.40 6.13
C LEU A 60 -9.89 -18.88 6.13
N LYS A 61 -8.82 -18.32 6.72
CA LYS A 61 -8.55 -16.87 6.67
C LYS A 61 -8.41 -16.37 5.23
N VAL A 62 -7.78 -17.13 4.33
CA VAL A 62 -7.69 -16.74 2.91
C VAL A 62 -9.08 -16.75 2.26
N VAL A 63 -9.89 -17.79 2.49
CA VAL A 63 -11.25 -17.87 1.94
C VAL A 63 -12.12 -16.71 2.42
N ILE A 64 -12.13 -16.44 3.72
CA ILE A 64 -12.88 -15.31 4.30
C ILE A 64 -12.35 -13.97 3.75
N SER A 65 -11.03 -13.80 3.61
CA SER A 65 -10.46 -12.59 3.03
C SER A 65 -10.92 -12.33 1.60
N LYS A 66 -11.14 -13.40 0.81
CA LYS A 66 -11.56 -13.30 -0.58
C LYS A 66 -13.05 -13.06 -0.76
N SER A 67 -13.88 -13.29 0.28
CA SER A 67 -15.31 -12.99 0.21
C SER A 67 -15.63 -11.49 0.38
N PHE A 68 -14.68 -10.68 0.86
CA PHE A 68 -14.87 -9.24 0.96
C PHE A 68 -14.73 -8.54 -0.39
N ASP A 69 -15.69 -7.66 -0.70
CA ASP A 69 -15.70 -6.86 -1.91
C ASP A 69 -14.54 -5.84 -1.96
N PRO A 70 -13.54 -6.02 -2.85
CA PRO A 70 -12.41 -5.11 -2.99
C PRO A 70 -12.81 -3.70 -3.43
N SER A 71 -14.02 -3.53 -3.98
CA SER A 71 -14.57 -2.22 -4.35
C SER A 71 -14.94 -1.41 -3.11
N ARG A 72 -15.42 -2.06 -2.04
CA ARG A 72 -15.90 -1.42 -0.80
C ARG A 72 -14.86 -1.34 0.30
N VAL A 73 -13.91 -2.28 0.35
CA VAL A 73 -12.88 -2.32 1.39
C VAL A 73 -11.47 -2.30 0.83
N ARG A 74 -10.52 -1.83 1.64
CA ARG A 74 -9.09 -1.91 1.39
C ARG A 74 -8.46 -2.88 2.40
N GLN A 75 -7.93 -3.98 1.90
CA GLN A 75 -7.17 -4.92 2.71
C GLN A 75 -5.82 -4.34 3.12
N GLN A 76 -5.50 -4.35 4.42
CA GLN A 76 -4.17 -3.99 4.94
C GLN A 76 -3.34 -5.25 5.25
N SER A 77 -3.97 -6.27 5.81
CA SER A 77 -3.36 -7.57 6.15
C SER A 77 -4.32 -8.71 5.79
N SER A 78 -3.93 -9.95 6.04
CA SER A 78 -4.76 -11.15 5.83
C SER A 78 -6.05 -11.19 6.65
N ASN A 79 -6.26 -10.28 7.60
CA ASN A 79 -7.45 -10.30 8.44
C ASN A 79 -7.98 -8.89 8.80
N LYS A 80 -7.39 -7.82 8.25
CA LYS A 80 -7.73 -6.43 8.57
C LYS A 80 -8.09 -5.63 7.33
N PHE A 81 -9.26 -4.99 7.38
CA PHE A 81 -9.91 -4.34 6.23
C PHE A 81 -10.43 -2.97 6.62
N PHE A 82 -10.13 -1.95 5.81
CA PHE A 82 -10.62 -0.58 5.99
C PHE A 82 -11.77 -0.31 5.05
N VAL A 83 -12.87 0.22 5.58
CA VAL A 83 -14.07 0.52 4.78
C VAL A 83 -13.85 1.85 4.07
N LYS A 84 -13.86 1.83 2.72
CA LYS A 84 -13.45 2.99 1.92
C LYS A 84 -14.36 4.20 2.11
N SER A 85 -15.63 4.00 2.43
CA SER A 85 -16.62 5.04 2.69
C SER A 85 -16.63 5.53 4.15
N ALA A 86 -16.09 4.76 5.10
CA ALA A 86 -16.14 5.08 6.53
C ALA A 86 -14.94 5.96 6.95
N ARG A 87 -14.82 7.12 6.30
CA ARG A 87 -13.75 8.08 6.51
C ARG A 87 -14.24 9.30 7.28
N TYR A 88 -13.41 9.81 8.18
CA TYR A 88 -13.74 10.99 8.97
C TYR A 88 -12.54 11.93 9.06
N PRO A 89 -12.72 13.23 8.80
CA PRO A 89 -11.63 14.19 9.01
C PRO A 89 -11.30 14.26 10.51
N LEU A 90 -9.99 14.25 10.83
CA LEU A 90 -9.54 14.51 12.19
C LEU A 90 -9.69 16.00 12.48
N ARG A 91 -10.50 16.40 13.46
CA ARG A 91 -10.70 17.81 13.78
C ARG A 91 -9.79 18.25 14.92
N PHE A 92 -9.31 19.49 14.84
CA PHE A 92 -8.65 20.11 15.98
C PHE A 92 -9.68 20.44 17.06
N PRO A 93 -9.29 20.42 18.35
CA PRO A 93 -10.16 20.81 19.43
C PRO A 93 -10.43 22.31 19.31
N GLY A 94 -11.69 22.69 19.47
CA GLY A 94 -12.15 24.07 19.45
C GLY A 94 -13.54 24.17 20.09
N PRO A 95 -13.93 25.37 20.54
CA PRO A 95 -15.18 25.59 21.27
C PRO A 95 -16.45 25.35 20.44
N SER A 96 -16.33 25.07 19.14
CA SER A 96 -17.45 24.91 18.23
C SER A 96 -17.28 23.72 17.28
N HIS A 97 -18.39 23.21 16.77
CA HIS A 97 -18.42 22.23 15.66
C HIS A 97 -17.74 22.74 14.37
N SER A 98 -17.37 24.02 14.30
CA SER A 98 -16.64 24.63 13.18
C SER A 98 -15.12 24.52 13.30
N ALA A 99 -14.56 23.84 14.31
CA ALA A 99 -13.13 23.65 14.42
C ALA A 99 -12.55 23.01 13.13
N PRO A 100 -11.43 23.55 12.62
CA PRO A 100 -10.91 23.14 11.32
C PRO A 100 -10.52 21.67 11.34
N ALA A 101 -10.79 20.99 10.22
CA ALA A 101 -10.31 19.65 9.97
C ALA A 101 -8.81 19.69 9.68
N SER A 102 -8.11 18.64 10.07
CA SER A 102 -6.76 18.38 9.61
C SER A 102 -6.76 18.25 8.08
N HIS A 103 -5.85 19.01 7.47
CA HIS A 103 -5.65 18.99 6.03
C HIS A 103 -4.96 17.69 5.58
N SER A 104 -4.09 17.11 6.40
CA SER A 104 -3.19 16.03 5.98
C SER A 104 -3.55 14.64 6.51
N ILE A 105 -4.33 14.54 7.59
CA ILE A 105 -4.69 13.26 8.20
C ILE A 105 -6.21 13.09 8.36
N GLU A 106 -6.68 11.87 8.13
CA GLU A 106 -8.05 11.44 8.34
C GLU A 106 -8.08 10.11 9.09
N ILE A 107 -9.23 9.82 9.68
CA ILE A 107 -9.55 8.52 10.25
C ILE A 107 -10.22 7.67 9.17
N ILE A 108 -9.87 6.40 9.12
CA ILE A 108 -10.66 5.39 8.40
C ILE A 108 -11.03 4.28 9.38
N ARG A 109 -12.32 3.95 9.44
CA ARG A 109 -12.80 2.80 10.22
C ARG A 109 -12.46 1.50 9.49
N SER A 110 -12.14 0.51 10.29
CA SER A 110 -11.82 -0.84 9.85
C SER A 110 -12.48 -1.86 10.75
N TYR A 111 -12.40 -3.09 10.29
CA TYR A 111 -12.61 -4.26 11.11
C TYR A 111 -11.44 -5.21 10.89
N TYR A 112 -11.17 -6.02 11.90
CA TYR A 112 -10.37 -7.22 11.73
C TYR A 112 -11.12 -8.41 12.31
N TYR A 113 -10.82 -9.59 11.78
CA TYR A 113 -11.37 -10.82 12.32
C TYR A 113 -10.30 -11.76 12.83
N VAL A 114 -10.69 -12.61 13.78
CA VAL A 114 -9.89 -13.71 14.28
C VAL A 114 -10.76 -14.96 14.24
N VAL A 115 -10.24 -16.01 13.62
CA VAL A 115 -10.81 -17.36 13.71
C VAL A 115 -10.26 -17.96 14.99
N LYS A 116 -11.14 -18.45 15.86
CA LYS A 116 -10.79 -19.20 17.07
C LYS A 116 -11.56 -20.51 17.09
N GLU A 117 -10.87 -21.56 17.44
CA GLU A 117 -11.45 -22.86 17.73
C GLU A 117 -11.99 -22.83 19.16
N GLY A 118 -13.30 -22.95 19.33
CA GLY A 118 -13.96 -23.08 20.63
C GLY A 118 -14.48 -24.51 20.83
N MET A 119 -14.80 -24.87 22.06
CA MET A 119 -15.41 -26.17 22.35
C MET A 119 -16.76 -26.29 21.61
N GLY A 120 -16.84 -27.25 20.70
CA GLY A 120 -17.98 -27.55 19.83
C GLY A 120 -18.18 -26.62 18.63
N ASN A 121 -17.43 -25.52 18.51
CA ASN A 121 -17.72 -24.48 17.51
C ASN A 121 -16.45 -23.79 16.97
N ILE A 122 -16.51 -23.32 15.72
CA ILE A 122 -15.49 -22.41 15.16
C ILE A 122 -16.05 -21.00 15.27
N LEU A 123 -15.39 -20.15 16.06
CA LEU A 123 -15.80 -18.79 16.32
C LEU A 123 -15.09 -17.83 15.36
N LEU A 124 -15.86 -16.97 14.71
CA LEU A 124 -15.35 -15.87 13.91
C LEU A 124 -15.58 -14.56 14.67
N ASN A 125 -14.55 -14.09 15.36
CA ASN A 125 -14.63 -12.87 16.16
C ASN A 125 -14.30 -11.66 15.28
N PHE A 126 -15.27 -10.76 15.09
CA PHE A 126 -15.09 -9.48 14.43
C PHE A 126 -14.87 -8.36 15.44
N ASN A 127 -13.82 -7.58 15.23
CA ASN A 127 -13.49 -6.44 16.05
C ASN A 127 -13.44 -5.19 15.18
N LEU A 128 -14.15 -4.15 15.62
CA LEU A 128 -14.02 -2.83 15.02
C LEU A 128 -12.68 -2.23 15.42
N CYS A 129 -12.05 -1.51 14.51
CA CYS A 129 -10.88 -0.74 14.80
C CYS A 129 -10.88 0.55 13.98
N THR A 130 -10.05 1.49 14.41
CA THR A 130 -9.95 2.81 13.80
C THR A 130 -8.48 3.14 13.67
N SER A 131 -8.05 3.69 12.53
CA SER A 131 -6.66 4.10 12.35
C SER A 131 -6.56 5.40 11.57
N ALA A 132 -5.48 6.14 11.82
CA ALA A 132 -5.18 7.36 11.11
C ALA A 132 -4.47 7.05 9.77
N PHE A 133 -4.84 7.80 8.74
CA PHE A 133 -4.30 7.73 7.39
C PHE A 133 -3.96 9.13 6.91
N TYR A 134 -2.99 9.22 6.01
CA TYR A 134 -2.82 10.45 5.24
C TYR A 134 -3.99 10.62 4.26
N ARG A 135 -4.51 11.85 4.19
CA ARG A 135 -5.50 12.22 3.18
C ARG A 135 -4.83 12.22 1.81
N PRO A 136 -5.53 11.78 0.76
CA PRO A 136 -5.02 11.84 -0.60
C PRO A 136 -5.12 13.27 -1.14
N ILE A 137 -4.39 14.20 -0.52
CA ILE A 137 -4.27 15.60 -0.93
C ILE A 137 -3.06 15.79 -1.84
N PHE A 138 -3.10 16.87 -2.62
CA PHE A 138 -1.90 17.35 -3.31
C PHE A 138 -0.89 17.84 -2.29
N VAL A 139 0.39 17.67 -2.59
CA VAL A 139 1.45 18.22 -1.73
C VAL A 139 1.36 19.75 -1.70
N ASN A 140 0.82 20.37 -2.75
CA ASN A 140 0.79 21.83 -2.88
C ASN A 140 -0.49 22.45 -3.49
N GLY A 141 -1.53 21.64 -3.72
CA GLY A 141 -2.88 22.14 -3.99
C GLY A 141 -3.43 21.99 -5.42
N GLY A 142 -2.67 21.53 -6.43
CA GLY A 142 -3.26 21.24 -7.75
C GLY A 142 -2.42 20.41 -8.73
N GLY A 143 -2.93 19.23 -9.14
CA GLY A 143 -2.49 18.52 -10.36
C GLY A 143 -1.98 17.06 -10.21
N LYS A 144 -2.40 16.17 -11.12
CA LYS A 144 -2.44 14.70 -10.97
C LYS A 144 -1.12 13.95 -11.30
N LYS A 145 -0.30 13.58 -10.30
CA LYS A 145 0.48 12.31 -10.24
C LYS A 145 0.70 11.89 -8.77
N VAL A 146 0.87 10.59 -8.47
CA VAL A 146 0.83 10.07 -7.09
C VAL A 146 2.14 9.38 -6.72
N TYR A 147 2.80 9.83 -5.63
CA TYR A 147 4.13 9.34 -5.23
C TYR A 147 4.28 9.24 -3.70
N LYS A 148 5.28 8.49 -3.24
CA LYS A 148 5.70 8.46 -1.83
C LYS A 148 6.77 9.55 -1.62
N VAL A 149 6.46 10.52 -0.76
CA VAL A 149 7.37 11.62 -0.42
C VAL A 149 8.35 11.16 0.65
N HIS A 150 9.65 11.34 0.41
CA HIS A 150 10.70 11.01 1.37
C HIS A 150 11.19 12.23 2.12
N ASP A 151 11.47 13.31 1.38
CA ASP A 151 12.00 14.55 1.95
C ASP A 151 11.68 15.76 1.06
N LEU A 152 11.71 16.95 1.65
CA LEU A 152 11.70 18.22 0.92
C LEU A 152 13.14 18.68 0.70
N SER A 153 13.42 19.21 -0.47
CA SER A 153 14.69 19.86 -0.75
C SER A 153 14.88 21.08 0.15
N THR A 154 16.11 21.33 0.60
CA THR A 154 16.50 22.63 1.18
C THR A 154 16.61 23.74 0.13
N HIS A 155 16.67 23.36 -1.15
CA HIS A 155 16.80 24.25 -2.29
C HIS A 155 15.50 24.33 -3.09
N ASN A 156 15.24 25.50 -3.67
CA ASN A 156 14.10 25.69 -4.55
C ASN A 156 14.27 24.92 -5.86
N ILE A 157 13.15 24.63 -6.52
CA ILE A 157 13.16 23.81 -7.74
C ILE A 157 13.96 24.46 -8.88
N GLU A 158 13.98 25.80 -8.98
CA GLU A 158 14.73 26.54 -9.99
C GLU A 158 16.25 26.44 -9.86
N THR A 159 16.77 26.16 -8.66
CA THR A 159 18.21 26.05 -8.44
C THR A 159 18.72 24.62 -8.55
N LEU A 160 17.83 23.64 -8.70
CA LEU A 160 18.22 22.24 -8.78
C LEU A 160 18.66 21.89 -10.20
N THR A 161 19.89 21.41 -10.32
CA THR A 161 20.42 20.82 -11.55
C THR A 161 20.52 19.30 -11.43
N PHE A 162 20.47 18.63 -12.57
CA PHE A 162 20.75 17.21 -12.68
C PHE A 162 21.33 16.92 -14.06
N ARG A 163 22.09 15.83 -14.16
CA ARG A 163 22.64 15.40 -15.44
C ARG A 163 21.74 14.35 -16.09
N LYS A 164 21.31 14.61 -17.33
CA LYS A 164 20.42 13.72 -18.08
C LYS A 164 21.17 12.47 -18.52
N ARG A 165 20.56 11.29 -18.38
CA ARG A 165 21.11 10.07 -19.00
C ARG A 165 20.88 10.16 -20.50
N ILE A 166 21.92 9.83 -21.27
CA ILE A 166 21.79 9.76 -22.72
C ILE A 166 20.92 8.54 -23.05
N LEU A 167 19.84 8.78 -23.81
CA LEU A 167 18.95 7.73 -24.30
C LEU A 167 19.24 7.49 -25.78
N ASN A 168 19.21 6.23 -26.20
CA ASN A 168 19.17 5.85 -27.61
C ASN A 168 17.82 6.26 -28.24
N PRO A 169 17.70 6.26 -29.59
CA PRO A 169 16.43 6.48 -30.28
C PRO A 169 15.31 5.51 -29.85
N ASP A 170 15.65 4.34 -29.30
CA ASP A 170 14.70 3.36 -28.74
C ASP A 170 14.25 3.69 -27.29
N GLY A 171 14.69 4.82 -26.74
CA GLY A 171 14.39 5.28 -25.38
C GLY A 171 15.19 4.59 -24.27
N LYS A 172 16.12 3.68 -24.59
CA LYS A 172 16.93 2.99 -23.57
C LYS A 172 18.18 3.80 -23.20
N SER A 173 18.54 3.80 -21.93
CA SER A 173 19.76 4.48 -21.45
C SER A 173 21.03 3.81 -21.99
N VAL A 174 21.92 4.61 -22.55
CA VAL A 174 23.21 4.14 -23.10
C VAL A 174 24.18 3.85 -21.95
N LYS A 175 24.91 2.74 -22.04
CA LYS A 175 26.00 2.42 -21.12
C LYS A 175 27.36 2.56 -21.82
N ASN A 176 28.40 2.95 -21.09
CA ASN A 176 29.78 2.95 -21.57
C ASN A 176 30.36 1.52 -21.53
N SER A 177 31.60 1.35 -21.99
CA SER A 177 32.32 0.06 -21.98
C SER A 177 32.47 -0.54 -20.58
N GLU A 178 32.46 0.28 -19.53
CA GLU A 178 32.48 -0.14 -18.13
C GLU A 178 31.10 -0.56 -17.58
N GLY A 179 30.04 -0.47 -18.38
CA GLY A 179 28.67 -0.78 -17.97
C GLY A 179 27.97 0.31 -17.13
N LYS A 180 28.57 1.50 -16.97
CA LYS A 180 27.96 2.68 -16.33
C LYS A 180 27.10 3.44 -17.33
N PHE A 181 26.02 4.07 -16.88
CA PHE A 181 25.17 4.88 -17.76
C PHE A 181 25.92 6.13 -18.25
N LYS A 182 25.90 6.38 -19.55
CA LYS A 182 26.38 7.64 -20.12
C LYS A 182 25.42 8.76 -19.73
N VAL A 183 26.00 9.88 -19.36
CA VAL A 183 25.29 11.07 -18.90
C VAL A 183 25.75 12.24 -19.75
N GLN A 184 24.84 13.16 -20.06
CA GLN A 184 25.18 14.41 -20.73
C GLN A 184 26.15 15.23 -19.88
N ASP A 185 27.10 15.90 -20.53
CA ASP A 185 28.15 16.67 -19.84
C ASP A 185 27.58 17.92 -19.17
N ASP A 186 26.56 18.53 -19.77
CA ASP A 186 25.89 19.70 -19.25
C ASP A 186 24.84 19.37 -18.18
N ASP A 187 24.88 20.14 -17.11
CA ASP A 187 23.86 20.15 -16.08
C ASP A 187 22.57 20.77 -16.63
N SER A 188 21.45 20.05 -16.50
CA SER A 188 20.12 20.54 -16.84
C SER A 188 19.39 21.02 -15.60
N TYR A 189 18.71 22.16 -15.69
CA TYR A 189 17.84 22.64 -14.62
C TYR A 189 16.56 21.81 -14.53
N ALA A 190 16.11 21.49 -13.32
CA ALA A 190 14.88 20.75 -13.06
C ALA A 190 13.65 21.47 -13.62
N VAL A 191 13.62 22.81 -13.56
CA VAL A 191 12.52 23.63 -14.10
C VAL A 191 12.42 23.48 -15.61
N GLY A 192 13.50 23.72 -16.36
CA GLY A 192 13.48 23.56 -17.82
C GLY A 192 13.11 22.14 -18.26
N HIS A 193 13.57 21.12 -17.51
CA HIS A 193 13.17 19.74 -17.78
C HIS A 193 11.72 19.40 -17.43
N LEU A 194 11.07 20.17 -16.56
CA LEU A 194 9.64 20.00 -16.29
C LEU A 194 8.78 20.78 -17.30
N GLU A 195 9.27 21.93 -17.76
CA GLU A 195 8.58 22.80 -18.72
C GLU A 195 8.52 22.18 -20.12
N GLU A 196 9.66 21.77 -20.70
CA GLU A 196 9.72 21.31 -22.09
C GLU A 196 8.93 20.02 -22.36
N PRO A 197 9.14 18.91 -21.62
CA PRO A 197 8.56 17.61 -21.99
C PRO A 197 7.15 17.40 -21.43
N PHE A 198 6.74 18.20 -20.43
CA PHE A 198 5.45 18.04 -19.75
C PHE A 198 4.53 19.23 -19.89
N GLU A 199 4.92 20.25 -20.67
CA GLU A 199 4.16 21.50 -20.89
C GLU A 199 3.65 22.07 -19.56
N PHE A 200 4.57 22.16 -18.58
CA PHE A 200 4.21 22.50 -17.22
C PHE A 200 5.21 23.47 -16.60
N GLU A 201 4.69 24.63 -16.20
CA GLU A 201 5.46 25.65 -15.48
C GLU A 201 5.39 25.39 -13.97
N PRO A 202 6.48 24.93 -13.33
CA PRO A 202 6.51 24.78 -11.88
C PRO A 202 6.48 26.15 -11.20
N VAL A 203 5.75 26.23 -10.08
CA VAL A 203 5.76 27.44 -9.23
C VAL A 203 7.16 27.63 -8.66
N ARG A 204 7.84 28.68 -9.13
CA ARG A 204 9.19 29.07 -8.70
C ARG A 204 9.20 29.50 -7.23
N GLY A 205 10.36 29.42 -6.58
CA GLY A 205 10.51 29.74 -5.16
C GLY A 205 10.02 28.65 -4.20
N ARG A 206 9.55 27.51 -4.73
CA ARG A 206 9.09 26.38 -3.92
C ARG A 206 10.14 25.26 -3.90
N PRO A 207 10.33 24.58 -2.75
CA PRO A 207 11.27 23.48 -2.68
C PRO A 207 10.79 22.30 -3.51
N ALA A 208 11.69 21.66 -4.23
CA ALA A 208 11.35 20.41 -4.92
C ALA A 208 11.22 19.26 -3.93
N VAL A 209 10.52 18.22 -4.34
CA VAL A 209 10.34 17.00 -3.54
C VAL A 209 11.30 15.93 -4.06
N LYS A 210 12.11 15.39 -3.16
CA LYS A 210 13.00 14.27 -3.47
C LYS A 210 12.21 12.98 -3.46
N VAL A 211 12.22 12.28 -4.57
CA VAL A 211 11.74 10.91 -4.72
C VAL A 211 12.91 10.02 -5.13
N GLY A 212 12.99 8.80 -4.62
CA GLY A 212 14.10 7.88 -4.90
C GLY A 212 15.15 7.82 -3.79
N THR A 213 16.35 7.33 -4.12
CA THR A 213 17.43 7.10 -3.15
C THR A 213 18.36 8.32 -3.06
N SER A 214 19.29 8.31 -2.11
CA SER A 214 20.34 9.32 -2.02
C SER A 214 21.20 9.38 -3.29
N GLN A 215 21.50 8.21 -3.86
CA GLN A 215 22.35 8.06 -5.06
C GLN A 215 21.61 8.28 -6.39
N ASN A 216 20.28 8.14 -6.40
CA ASN A 216 19.46 8.31 -7.60
C ASN A 216 18.24 9.16 -7.24
N ALA A 217 18.52 10.41 -6.91
CA ALA A 217 17.51 11.40 -6.57
C ALA A 217 16.73 11.79 -7.83
N ILE A 218 15.41 11.77 -7.73
CA ILE A 218 14.50 12.28 -8.75
C ILE A 218 13.69 13.39 -8.09
N TRP A 219 13.79 14.59 -8.66
CA TRP A 219 13.15 15.77 -8.12
C TRP A 219 11.84 16.05 -8.86
N TYR A 220 10.79 16.34 -8.10
CA TYR A 220 9.49 16.73 -8.64
C TYR A 220 9.03 18.06 -8.05
N SER A 221 8.28 18.83 -8.82
CA SER A 221 7.50 19.95 -8.28
C SER A 221 6.41 19.42 -7.35
N GLN A 222 6.16 20.12 -6.25
CA GLN A 222 5.14 19.69 -5.28
C GLN A 222 3.74 19.64 -5.91
N GLU A 223 3.46 20.49 -6.90
CA GLU A 223 2.16 20.57 -7.58
C GLU A 223 1.77 19.28 -8.30
N LYS A 224 2.76 18.58 -8.85
CA LYS A 224 2.51 17.33 -9.57
C LYS A 224 2.39 16.15 -8.63
N LEU A 225 2.59 16.32 -7.32
CA LEU A 225 2.58 15.23 -6.36
C LEU A 225 1.30 15.20 -5.55
N ARG A 226 0.79 13.99 -5.40
CA ARG A 226 -0.32 13.64 -4.53
C ARG A 226 0.11 12.53 -3.58
N ILE A 227 -0.35 12.61 -2.34
CA ILE A 227 -0.19 11.52 -1.38
C ILE A 227 -1.06 10.33 -1.82
N LEU A 228 -0.48 9.13 -1.86
CA LEU A 228 -1.22 7.92 -2.20
C LEU A 228 -2.34 7.68 -1.19
N PRO A 229 -3.55 7.30 -1.65
CA PRO A 229 -4.62 6.96 -0.73
C PRO A 229 -4.25 5.73 0.10
N TYR A 230 -4.85 5.63 1.30
CA TYR A 230 -4.66 4.50 2.22
C TYR A 230 -3.22 4.31 2.73
N GLN A 231 -2.42 5.37 2.74
CA GLN A 231 -1.14 5.38 3.46
C GLN A 231 -1.39 5.58 4.96
N ILE A 232 -1.09 4.56 5.74
CA ILE A 232 -1.25 4.59 7.20
C ILE A 232 -0.31 5.62 7.80
N TYR A 233 -0.85 6.44 8.69
CA TYR A 233 -0.07 7.34 9.52
C TYR A 233 0.58 6.54 10.66
N ARG A 234 1.88 6.24 10.54
CA ARG A 234 2.61 5.38 11.50
C ARG A 234 3.20 6.12 12.70
N ARG A 235 3.19 7.46 12.68
CA ARG A 235 3.69 8.27 13.79
C ARG A 235 2.60 8.41 14.86
N PRO A 236 2.95 8.76 16.11
CA PRO A 236 1.96 9.14 17.11
C PRO A 236 1.07 10.26 16.56
N VAL A 237 -0.25 10.10 16.71
CA VAL A 237 -1.19 11.14 16.29
C VAL A 237 -0.90 12.41 17.10
N PRO A 238 -0.80 13.59 16.46
CA PRO A 238 -0.55 14.82 17.19
C PRO A 238 -1.58 15.04 18.30
N VAL A 239 -1.15 15.55 19.47
CA VAL A 239 -1.98 15.65 20.68
C VAL A 239 -3.32 16.36 20.41
N ARG A 240 -3.30 17.43 19.60
CA ARG A 240 -4.50 18.23 19.30
C ARG A 240 -5.63 17.35 18.69
N PRO A 241 -5.48 16.70 17.52
CA PRO A 241 -6.53 15.86 16.94
C PRO A 241 -6.79 14.53 17.68
N THR A 242 -6.01 14.14 18.68
CA THR A 242 -6.19 12.87 19.41
C THR A 242 -7.58 12.74 20.04
N ALA A 243 -8.12 13.83 20.63
CA ALA A 243 -9.47 13.81 21.18
C ALA A 243 -10.54 13.49 20.11
N SER A 244 -10.39 14.05 18.90
CA SER A 244 -11.26 13.73 17.77
C SER A 244 -11.15 12.27 17.35
N MET A 245 -9.97 11.66 17.45
CA MET A 245 -9.79 10.23 17.16
C MET A 245 -10.47 9.35 18.21
N VAL A 246 -10.27 9.67 19.49
CA VAL A 246 -10.90 8.94 20.61
C VAL A 246 -12.41 9.02 20.50
N ASN A 247 -12.99 10.20 20.27
CA ASN A 247 -14.46 10.35 20.15
C ASN A 247 -15.05 9.60 18.94
N GLN A 248 -14.27 9.36 17.90
CA GLN A 248 -14.71 8.58 16.75
C GLN A 248 -14.59 7.07 16.98
N ALA A 249 -13.60 6.65 17.75
CA ALA A 249 -13.34 5.25 18.08
C ALA A 249 -14.19 4.76 19.27
N ALA A 250 -14.38 5.60 20.29
CA ALA A 250 -15.21 5.35 21.45
C ALA A 250 -16.67 5.47 21.04
N LYS A 251 -17.30 4.31 20.82
CA LYS A 251 -18.75 4.20 20.66
C LYS A 251 -19.27 3.33 21.81
N PRO A 252 -20.39 3.72 22.44
CA PRO A 252 -21.01 2.87 23.43
C PRO A 252 -21.41 1.53 22.78
N PRO A 253 -21.45 0.43 23.54
CA PRO A 253 -22.15 -0.77 23.09
C PRO A 253 -23.60 -0.37 22.77
N GLY A 254 -24.05 -0.75 21.57
CA GLY A 254 -25.43 -0.53 21.13
C GLY A 254 -26.39 -1.54 21.71
#